data_AF-A0A954V6G8-F1
#
_entry.id   AF-A0A954V6G8-F1
#
_cell.length_a   1.000
_cell.length_b   1.000
_cell.length_c   1.000
_cell.angle_alpha   90.00
_cell.angle_beta   90.00
_cell.angle_gamma   90.00
#
_symmetry.space_group_name_H-M   'P 1'
#
loop_
_entity.id
_entity.type
_entity.pdbx_description
1 polymer ?
#
loop_
_entity_poly.entity_id
_entity_poly.type
_entity_poly.pdbx_seq_one_letter_code
_entity_poly.pdbx_strand_id
1 'polypeptide(L)'
;MLTRLRLSLLLSLLLPLLTTTSLWAQAIPEGKTLGPFVWRSTIFPGTERNYWLYVPTQYDGTRDACVMVVQDGLGRAKDWGLTKTMDQLIATKEMPVTIGVFIDPGVVPAPSENAQPRFNRSFEYDSLGDRYARFLLEEILPEVSKNYRLSNNPNDRAIAGASSGAICAFNVAWERPNEFRRVLSTIGTYVGLRGGNEFPVLVRKTEPKPLRVLLEDGSNDLNIYGGSWWVANQDMLAALQWAGYDVNHAWGDGGHDGKHAAAVMADALRWLWRDYPEPIRTGRAKERRTDLLIDGQDWQLIGDGYQFTEGPAVNSKGEVFFVDIPSSRILKVGLDDQVTVFAEQTGRVSGLMFDDHGRLWGCAGETKQIVAYAPDGTKSVLAEGIAGNDLAWGAHGVYITAPQSRHVVHVAGDGKTTVVDEGIQFANGVIHSPDHSLLYVADSRGQFVYSFQCQADGTLKYKQPFFHLHLPFGQTESGADGMTVDTDGRLYVATRIGLQVCDQPGRVQFIMPDPGNGPMTNVVFGGPELDTLYITSGKQVFKRKVNVHGIPAGASPQKPPKPRL
;
A
#
# COMPACT_ATOMS: atom_id res chain seq x y z
N MET A 1 -6.54 -90.23 31.06
CA MET A 1 -7.48 -90.86 32.00
C MET A 1 -8.78 -90.06 31.92
N LEU A 2 -9.82 -90.65 31.28
CA LEU A 2 -11.26 -90.29 31.31
C LEU A 2 -11.68 -88.84 30.95
N THR A 3 -12.77 -88.51 30.23
CA THR A 3 -13.77 -89.23 29.44
C THR A 3 -14.54 -88.20 28.60
N ARG A 4 -15.07 -88.67 27.47
CA ARG A 4 -16.05 -88.04 26.58
C ARG A 4 -17.42 -87.70 27.23
N LEU A 5 -18.05 -86.66 26.67
CA LEU A 5 -19.45 -86.55 26.19
C LEU A 5 -20.64 -86.12 27.12
N ARG A 6 -21.46 -85.23 26.51
CA ARG A 6 -22.94 -85.02 26.55
C ARG A 6 -23.51 -84.13 27.66
N LEU A 7 -24.57 -83.32 27.45
CA LEU A 7 -25.36 -82.81 26.31
C LEU A 7 -26.42 -81.85 26.95
N SER A 8 -26.97 -80.90 26.19
CA SER A 8 -28.32 -80.28 26.34
C SER A 8 -28.60 -79.39 27.58
N LEU A 9 -29.40 -78.32 27.57
CA LEU A 9 -30.30 -77.67 26.60
C LEU A 9 -30.58 -76.22 27.09
N LEU A 10 -31.00 -75.37 26.15
CA LEU A 10 -31.53 -74.00 26.21
C LEU A 10 -32.22 -73.49 27.50
N LEU A 11 -32.02 -72.21 27.86
CA LEU A 11 -33.06 -71.17 27.72
C LEU A 11 -32.52 -69.73 27.88
N SER A 12 -32.70 -68.95 26.82
CA SER A 12 -32.87 -67.49 26.69
C SER A 12 -32.70 -66.56 27.91
N LEU A 13 -31.86 -65.53 27.75
CA LEU A 13 -32.30 -64.13 27.91
C LEU A 13 -31.33 -63.17 27.21
N LEU A 14 -31.86 -62.39 26.26
CA LEU A 14 -31.20 -61.25 25.63
C LEU A 14 -30.88 -60.19 26.70
N LEU A 15 -29.61 -59.75 26.76
CA LEU A 15 -29.27 -58.41 27.22
C LEU A 15 -28.86 -57.58 25.98
N PRO A 16 -29.53 -56.46 25.67
CA PRO A 16 -28.98 -55.52 24.71
C PRO A 16 -27.84 -54.75 25.39
N LEU A 17 -26.69 -54.66 24.71
CA LEU A 17 -25.68 -53.65 25.02
C LEU A 17 -26.35 -52.27 24.89
N LEU A 18 -26.61 -51.64 26.03
CA LEU A 18 -26.85 -50.20 26.11
C LEU A 18 -25.54 -49.51 25.75
N THR A 19 -25.34 -49.22 24.46
CA THR A 19 -24.48 -48.12 24.05
C THR A 19 -25.12 -46.83 24.57
N THR A 20 -24.57 -46.28 25.64
CA THR A 20 -24.89 -44.93 26.10
C THR A 20 -24.34 -43.91 25.12
N THR A 21 -24.98 -43.78 23.95
CA THR A 21 -24.82 -42.63 23.06
C THR A 21 -25.96 -41.66 23.33
N SER A 22 -25.85 -40.91 24.43
CA SER A 22 -26.58 -39.66 24.60
C SER A 22 -25.85 -38.76 25.62
N LEU A 23 -24.63 -38.36 25.28
CA LEU A 23 -24.04 -37.17 25.86
C LEU A 23 -24.56 -36.00 25.01
N TRP A 24 -25.66 -35.42 25.50
CA TRP A 24 -26.28 -34.14 25.12
C TRP A 24 -25.43 -33.30 24.16
N ALA A 25 -25.83 -33.23 22.89
CA ALA A 25 -25.40 -32.12 22.04
C ALA A 25 -25.95 -30.84 22.68
N GLN A 26 -25.08 -30.08 23.35
CA GLN A 26 -25.45 -28.81 23.94
C GLN A 26 -25.96 -27.91 22.82
N ALA A 27 -27.18 -27.38 22.96
CA ALA A 27 -27.76 -26.49 21.95
C ALA A 27 -26.83 -25.30 21.75
N ILE A 28 -26.40 -25.08 20.50
CA ILE A 28 -25.53 -23.95 20.14
C ILE A 28 -26.36 -22.68 20.27
N PRO A 29 -25.97 -21.70 21.08
CA PRO A 29 -26.69 -20.45 21.19
C PRO A 29 -26.69 -19.72 19.85
N GLU A 30 -27.88 -19.39 19.34
CA GLU A 30 -28.04 -18.67 18.07
C GLU A 30 -27.98 -17.15 18.29
N GLY A 31 -27.19 -16.44 17.50
CA GLY A 31 -27.14 -14.99 17.49
C GLY A 31 -28.39 -14.36 16.86
N LYS A 32 -28.49 -13.04 16.94
CA LYS A 32 -29.61 -12.26 16.39
C LYS A 32 -29.19 -11.50 15.15
N THR A 33 -30.00 -11.58 14.10
CA THR A 33 -29.85 -10.72 12.91
C THR A 33 -30.83 -9.53 13.01
N LEU A 34 -30.32 -8.31 12.82
CA LEU A 34 -31.06 -7.06 12.90
C LEU A 34 -31.04 -6.35 11.54
N GLY A 35 -32.13 -5.64 11.22
CA GLY A 35 -32.32 -4.93 9.96
C GLY A 35 -33.46 -5.50 9.10
N PRO A 36 -33.58 -5.10 7.82
CA PRO A 36 -32.66 -4.19 7.11
C PRO A 36 -32.66 -2.78 7.70
N PHE A 37 -31.49 -2.18 7.75
CA PHE A 37 -31.32 -0.74 7.95
C PHE A 37 -30.97 -0.10 6.60
N VAL A 38 -31.59 1.02 6.26
CA VAL A 38 -31.31 1.73 5.00
C VAL A 38 -30.21 2.75 5.24
N TRP A 39 -29.19 2.77 4.36
CA TRP A 39 -28.11 3.76 4.39
C TRP A 39 -28.03 4.54 3.09
N ARG A 40 -27.73 5.84 3.22
CA ARG A 40 -27.48 6.76 2.10
C ARG A 40 -26.07 7.32 2.26
N SER A 41 -25.22 7.06 1.27
CA SER A 41 -23.81 7.41 1.35
C SER A 41 -23.53 8.82 0.83
N THR A 42 -22.64 9.53 1.52
CA THR A 42 -22.02 10.77 1.02
C THR A 42 -20.80 10.48 0.14
N ILE A 43 -20.09 9.39 0.43
CA ILE A 43 -18.94 8.89 -0.36
C ILE A 43 -19.39 8.29 -1.70
N PHE A 44 -20.57 7.67 -1.73
CA PHE A 44 -21.26 7.22 -2.95
C PHE A 44 -22.59 7.98 -3.12
N PRO A 45 -22.56 9.22 -3.61
CA PRO A 45 -23.74 10.09 -3.67
C PRO A 45 -24.92 9.47 -4.43
N GLY A 46 -26.12 9.73 -3.92
CA GLY A 46 -27.38 9.33 -4.54
C GLY A 46 -27.70 7.85 -4.41
N THR A 47 -26.86 7.06 -3.74
CA THR A 47 -27.12 5.64 -3.54
C THR A 47 -27.96 5.38 -2.30
N GLU A 48 -28.81 4.36 -2.40
CA GLU A 48 -29.49 3.69 -1.30
C GLU A 48 -28.99 2.25 -1.21
N ARG A 49 -28.85 1.72 0.00
CA ARG A 49 -28.49 0.32 0.25
C ARG A 49 -29.06 -0.14 1.57
N ASN A 50 -29.26 -1.45 1.70
CA ASN A 50 -29.55 -2.06 2.98
C ASN A 50 -28.27 -2.54 3.64
N TYR A 51 -28.24 -2.53 4.97
CA TYR A 51 -27.28 -3.30 5.75
C TYR A 51 -27.99 -4.01 6.91
N TRP A 52 -27.34 -5.07 7.40
CA TRP A 52 -27.80 -5.87 8.52
C TRP A 52 -26.66 -6.07 9.51
N LEU A 53 -27.04 -6.33 10.75
CA LEU A 53 -26.11 -6.67 11.82
C LEU A 53 -26.41 -8.08 12.30
N TYR A 54 -25.38 -8.90 12.45
CA TYR A 54 -25.46 -10.14 13.21
C TYR A 54 -24.74 -9.93 14.54
N VAL A 55 -25.44 -10.18 15.64
CA VAL A 55 -24.94 -10.04 17.02
C VAL A 55 -24.95 -11.43 17.67
N PRO A 56 -23.79 -12.03 17.97
CA PRO A 56 -23.73 -13.35 18.61
C PRO A 56 -24.28 -13.28 20.04
N THR A 57 -24.87 -14.36 20.53
CA THR A 57 -25.46 -14.42 21.88
C THR A 57 -24.44 -14.15 23.00
N GLN A 58 -23.16 -14.42 22.75
CA GLN A 58 -22.04 -14.21 23.66
C GLN A 58 -21.64 -12.74 23.80
N TYR A 59 -22.14 -11.83 22.96
CA TYR A 59 -21.88 -10.40 23.08
C TYR A 59 -22.77 -9.78 24.17
N ASP A 60 -22.14 -9.23 25.21
CA ASP A 60 -22.81 -8.63 26.38
C ASP A 60 -22.69 -7.10 26.45
N GLY A 61 -22.04 -6.47 25.47
CA GLY A 61 -21.83 -5.02 25.43
C GLY A 61 -20.74 -4.49 26.37
N THR A 62 -20.06 -5.35 27.15
CA THR A 62 -19.04 -4.92 28.11
C THR A 62 -17.64 -4.82 27.49
N ARG A 63 -17.37 -5.62 26.45
CA ARG A 63 -16.10 -5.64 25.72
C ARG A 63 -16.31 -5.27 24.26
N ASP A 64 -15.26 -4.75 23.65
CA ASP A 64 -15.24 -4.48 22.22
C ASP A 64 -15.27 -5.82 21.46
N ALA A 65 -16.16 -5.94 20.48
CA ALA A 65 -16.27 -7.14 19.65
C ALA A 65 -15.34 -7.07 18.44
N CYS A 66 -14.86 -8.23 18.00
CA CYS A 66 -14.31 -8.35 16.65
C CYS A 66 -15.39 -8.02 15.62
N VAL A 67 -14.99 -7.66 14.40
CA VAL A 67 -15.91 -7.30 13.32
C VAL A 67 -15.64 -8.16 12.10
N MET A 68 -16.69 -8.65 11.44
CA MET A 68 -16.63 -9.23 10.11
C MET A 68 -17.57 -8.50 9.16
N VAL A 69 -17.00 -7.73 8.24
CA VAL A 69 -17.77 -7.04 7.19
C VAL A 69 -17.97 -8.00 6.00
N VAL A 70 -19.21 -8.14 5.50
CA VAL A 70 -19.53 -9.00 4.36
C VAL A 70 -20.21 -8.19 3.26
N GLN A 71 -19.66 -8.27 2.06
CA GLN A 71 -20.24 -7.66 0.86
C GLN A 71 -21.45 -8.47 0.36
N ASP A 72 -22.33 -7.83 -0.41
CA ASP A 72 -23.58 -8.44 -0.93
C ASP A 72 -24.60 -8.85 0.16
N GLY A 73 -24.55 -8.15 1.29
CA GLY A 73 -25.61 -8.14 2.29
C GLY A 73 -25.89 -9.47 2.99
N LEU A 74 -27.05 -9.53 3.65
CA LEU A 74 -27.49 -10.71 4.39
C LEU A 74 -27.74 -11.91 3.47
N GLY A 75 -28.09 -11.68 2.20
CA GLY A 75 -28.27 -12.74 1.21
C GLY A 75 -27.00 -13.59 1.08
N ARG A 76 -25.86 -12.92 0.85
CA ARG A 76 -24.55 -13.60 0.76
C ARG A 76 -24.18 -14.34 2.04
N ALA A 77 -24.39 -13.71 3.21
CA ALA A 77 -24.11 -14.35 4.49
C ALA A 77 -24.96 -15.63 4.70
N LYS A 78 -26.22 -15.63 4.25
CA LYS A 78 -27.10 -16.81 4.31
C LYS A 78 -26.68 -17.90 3.34
N ASP A 79 -26.31 -17.55 2.11
CA ASP A 79 -25.86 -18.51 1.09
C ASP A 79 -24.64 -19.31 1.57
N TRP A 80 -23.77 -18.67 2.36
CA TRP A 80 -22.62 -19.32 2.97
C TRP A 80 -22.91 -20.07 4.28
N GLY A 81 -24.12 -19.97 4.83
CA GLY A 81 -24.41 -20.45 6.19
C GLY A 81 -23.54 -19.76 7.25
N LEU A 82 -23.16 -18.50 7.02
CA LEU A 82 -22.12 -17.80 7.80
C LEU A 82 -22.52 -17.62 9.26
N THR A 83 -23.72 -17.12 9.55
CA THR A 83 -24.14 -16.81 10.93
C THR A 83 -24.17 -18.08 11.80
N LYS A 84 -24.68 -19.19 11.26
CA LYS A 84 -24.69 -20.49 11.95
C LYS A 84 -23.26 -21.01 12.19
N THR A 85 -22.37 -20.80 11.23
CA THR A 85 -20.96 -21.16 11.38
C THR A 85 -20.29 -20.31 12.45
N MET A 86 -20.55 -19.00 12.48
CA MET A 86 -20.05 -18.10 13.51
C MET A 86 -20.59 -18.49 14.89
N ASP A 87 -21.89 -18.78 15.04
CA ASP A 87 -22.47 -19.25 16.31
C ASP A 87 -21.72 -20.48 16.85
N GLN A 88 -21.49 -21.47 15.97
CA GLN A 88 -20.74 -22.68 16.32
C GLN A 88 -19.31 -22.35 16.78
N LEU A 89 -18.54 -21.62 15.96
CA LEU A 89 -17.13 -21.36 16.23
C LEU A 89 -16.90 -20.42 17.42
N ILE A 90 -17.82 -19.48 17.67
CA ILE A 90 -17.80 -18.62 18.85
C ILE A 90 -18.14 -19.45 20.10
N ALA A 91 -19.13 -20.35 20.02
CA ALA A 91 -19.49 -21.23 21.13
C ALA A 91 -18.36 -22.21 21.50
N THR A 92 -17.61 -22.71 20.52
CA THR A 92 -16.46 -23.59 20.73
C THR A 92 -15.14 -22.86 20.99
N LYS A 93 -15.15 -21.51 20.99
CA LYS A 93 -13.96 -20.65 21.16
C LYS A 93 -12.89 -20.83 20.08
N GLU A 94 -13.28 -21.33 18.90
CA GLU A 94 -12.44 -21.40 17.70
C GLU A 94 -12.40 -20.05 16.95
N MET A 95 -13.31 -19.13 17.29
CA MET A 95 -13.38 -17.76 16.78
C MET A 95 -13.75 -16.81 17.94
N PRO A 96 -13.17 -15.59 18.03
CA PRO A 96 -13.57 -14.62 19.03
C PRO A 96 -15.00 -14.13 18.81
N VAL A 97 -15.61 -13.56 19.87
CA VAL A 97 -16.93 -12.91 19.76
C VAL A 97 -16.87 -11.83 18.69
N THR A 98 -17.63 -12.03 17.62
CA THR A 98 -17.55 -11.22 16.40
C THR A 98 -18.94 -10.76 15.96
N ILE A 99 -19.11 -9.47 15.76
CA ILE A 99 -20.30 -8.87 15.16
C ILE A 99 -20.14 -8.89 13.63
N GLY A 100 -21.17 -9.39 12.94
CA GLY A 100 -21.25 -9.37 11.48
C GLY A 100 -21.91 -8.09 10.98
N VAL A 101 -21.31 -7.44 9.98
CA VAL A 101 -21.87 -6.27 9.31
C VAL A 101 -22.05 -6.60 7.83
N PHE A 102 -23.30 -6.80 7.39
CA PHE A 102 -23.59 -7.32 6.06
C PHE A 102 -24.20 -6.20 5.21
N ILE A 103 -23.57 -5.83 4.09
CA ILE A 103 -23.87 -4.59 3.38
C ILE A 103 -24.20 -4.88 1.91
N ASP A 104 -25.38 -4.48 1.46
CA ASP A 104 -25.73 -4.51 0.04
C ASP A 104 -24.95 -3.43 -0.75
N PRO A 105 -24.67 -3.67 -2.04
CA PRO A 105 -24.16 -2.60 -2.89
C PRO A 105 -25.17 -1.48 -3.05
N GLY A 106 -24.68 -0.26 -3.28
CA GLY A 106 -25.53 0.89 -3.56
C GLY A 106 -26.39 0.73 -4.82
N VAL A 107 -27.55 1.37 -4.82
CA VAL A 107 -28.38 1.59 -5.99
C VAL A 107 -28.75 3.06 -6.05
N VAL A 108 -28.51 3.73 -7.18
CA VAL A 108 -29.14 5.03 -7.43
C VAL A 108 -30.55 4.78 -7.95
N PRO A 109 -31.61 5.22 -7.24
CA PRO A 109 -32.98 4.99 -7.65
C PRO A 109 -33.26 5.55 -9.05
N ALA A 110 -34.19 4.90 -9.76
CA ALA A 110 -34.67 5.41 -11.03
C ALA A 110 -35.38 6.77 -10.84
N PRO A 111 -35.16 7.76 -11.73
CA PRO A 111 -35.84 9.04 -11.64
C PRO A 111 -37.32 8.97 -12.04
N SER A 112 -37.77 7.87 -12.67
CA SER A 112 -39.16 7.65 -13.08
C SER A 112 -39.43 6.16 -13.33
N GLU A 113 -40.70 5.79 -13.47
CA GLU A 113 -41.14 4.40 -13.71
C GLU A 113 -40.62 3.81 -15.04
N ASN A 114 -40.31 4.66 -16.02
CA ASN A 114 -39.78 4.25 -17.33
C ASN A 114 -38.24 4.21 -17.37
N ALA A 115 -37.57 4.41 -16.24
CA ALA A 115 -36.12 4.40 -16.13
C ALA A 115 -35.63 3.24 -15.26
N GLN A 116 -34.44 2.73 -15.55
CA GLN A 116 -33.81 1.72 -14.72
C GLN A 116 -32.97 2.36 -13.60
N PRO A 117 -32.94 1.76 -12.39
CA PRO A 117 -31.97 2.14 -11.38
C PRO A 117 -30.54 1.92 -11.89
N ARG A 118 -29.59 2.71 -11.38
CA ARG A 118 -28.16 2.45 -11.61
C ARG A 118 -27.62 1.60 -10.47
N PHE A 119 -27.32 0.35 -10.77
CA PHE A 119 -26.70 -0.58 -9.83
C PHE A 119 -25.22 -0.28 -9.69
N ASN A 120 -24.78 0.03 -8.48
CA ASN A 120 -23.45 0.54 -8.23
C ASN A 120 -22.43 -0.57 -7.88
N ARG A 121 -22.86 -1.84 -7.77
CA ARG A 121 -22.02 -2.96 -7.29
C ARG A 121 -20.63 -2.97 -7.92
N SER A 122 -20.52 -3.01 -9.25
CA SER A 122 -19.21 -3.05 -9.91
C SER A 122 -18.39 -1.77 -9.70
N PHE A 123 -19.05 -0.61 -9.70
CA PHE A 123 -18.36 0.66 -9.43
C PHE A 123 -17.83 0.76 -8.00
N GLU A 124 -18.58 0.26 -7.01
CA GLU A 124 -18.21 0.29 -5.60
C GLU A 124 -17.17 -0.77 -5.25
N TYR A 125 -17.30 -1.97 -5.83
CA TYR A 125 -16.53 -3.15 -5.42
C TYR A 125 -15.32 -3.43 -6.31
N ASP A 126 -15.42 -3.26 -7.63
CA ASP A 126 -14.32 -3.59 -8.55
C ASP A 126 -13.37 -2.39 -8.78
N SER A 127 -13.80 -1.16 -8.45
CA SER A 127 -12.90 0.00 -8.52
C SER A 127 -11.84 -0.09 -7.41
N LEU A 128 -10.56 -0.01 -7.77
CA LEU A 128 -9.48 -0.02 -6.79
C LEU A 128 -9.39 1.31 -6.02
N GLY A 129 -8.41 1.40 -5.12
CA GLY A 129 -8.17 2.58 -4.28
C GLY A 129 -9.08 2.62 -3.06
N ASP A 130 -8.97 3.69 -2.28
CA ASP A 130 -9.45 3.71 -0.89
C ASP A 130 -10.94 4.02 -0.70
N ARG A 131 -11.68 4.32 -1.77
CA ARG A 131 -13.03 4.90 -1.66
C ARG A 131 -13.98 4.00 -0.87
N TYR A 132 -13.94 2.70 -1.11
CA TYR A 132 -14.79 1.76 -0.36
C TYR A 132 -14.32 1.60 1.09
N ALA A 133 -13.00 1.65 1.35
CA ALA A 133 -12.46 1.64 2.71
C ALA A 133 -12.94 2.87 3.49
N ARG A 134 -12.90 4.06 2.88
CA ARG A 134 -13.46 5.28 3.48
C ARG A 134 -14.97 5.16 3.73
N PHE A 135 -15.73 4.57 2.81
CA PHE A 135 -17.15 4.28 3.05
C PHE A 135 -17.38 3.43 4.29
N LEU A 136 -16.58 2.39 4.52
CA LEU A 136 -16.69 1.59 5.74
C LEU A 136 -16.27 2.38 6.99
N LEU A 137 -15.14 3.09 6.93
CA LEU A 137 -14.50 3.69 8.10
C LEU A 137 -15.11 5.04 8.51
N GLU A 138 -15.62 5.81 7.56
CA GLU A 138 -16.17 7.15 7.79
C GLU A 138 -17.70 7.15 7.92
N GLU A 139 -18.39 6.12 7.40
CA GLU A 139 -19.85 6.05 7.41
C GLU A 139 -20.39 4.84 8.18
N ILE A 140 -20.13 3.61 7.70
CA ILE A 140 -20.84 2.42 8.23
C ILE A 140 -20.39 2.02 9.62
N LEU A 141 -19.08 1.85 9.85
CA LEU A 141 -18.59 1.41 11.16
C LEU A 141 -18.87 2.45 12.26
N PRO A 142 -18.73 3.77 12.03
CA PRO A 142 -19.18 4.78 12.99
C PRO A 142 -20.69 4.70 13.29
N GLU A 143 -21.53 4.44 12.29
CA GLU A 143 -22.97 4.26 12.50
C GLU A 143 -23.27 3.07 13.41
N VAL A 144 -22.68 1.91 13.13
CA VAL A 144 -22.85 0.70 13.96
C VAL A 144 -22.32 0.92 15.37
N SER A 145 -21.22 1.68 15.49
CA SER A 145 -20.56 1.98 16.77
C SER A 145 -21.41 2.83 17.73
N LYS A 146 -22.51 3.43 17.26
CA LYS A 146 -23.48 4.14 18.11
C LYS A 146 -24.18 3.21 19.09
N ASN A 147 -24.39 1.94 18.70
CA ASN A 147 -25.15 0.97 19.48
C ASN A 147 -24.32 -0.24 19.92
N TYR A 148 -23.13 -0.45 19.34
CA TYR A 148 -22.27 -1.60 19.60
C TYR A 148 -20.82 -1.17 19.80
N ARG A 149 -20.14 -1.74 20.79
CA ARG A 149 -18.70 -1.57 20.99
C ARG A 149 -17.95 -2.45 19.98
N LEU A 150 -17.37 -1.82 18.96
CA LEU A 150 -16.56 -2.49 17.94
C LEU A 150 -15.07 -2.23 18.21
N SER A 151 -14.23 -3.25 18.04
CA SER A 151 -12.79 -3.07 18.18
C SER A 151 -12.22 -2.21 17.06
N ASN A 152 -11.28 -1.33 17.42
CA ASN A 152 -10.46 -0.54 16.48
C ASN A 152 -9.09 -1.17 16.21
N ASN A 153 -8.80 -2.34 16.79
CA ASN A 153 -7.58 -3.05 16.47
C ASN A 153 -7.71 -3.69 15.06
N PRO A 154 -6.77 -3.46 14.13
CA PRO A 154 -6.80 -4.12 12.83
C PRO A 154 -6.77 -5.65 12.91
N ASN A 155 -6.18 -6.20 13.99
CA ASN A 155 -6.18 -7.64 14.24
C ASN A 155 -7.53 -8.18 14.73
N ASP A 156 -8.55 -7.34 14.95
CA ASP A 156 -9.89 -7.78 15.34
C ASP A 156 -10.90 -7.63 14.19
N ARG A 157 -10.45 -7.19 13.01
CA ARG A 157 -11.31 -6.86 11.87
C ARG A 157 -11.03 -7.76 10.68
N ALA A 158 -12.09 -8.45 10.26
CA ALA A 158 -12.17 -9.28 9.06
C ALA A 158 -13.11 -8.65 8.04
N ILE A 159 -12.86 -8.93 6.77
CA ILE A 159 -13.70 -8.52 5.65
C ILE A 159 -13.80 -9.65 4.63
N ALA A 160 -14.98 -9.84 4.06
CA ALA A 160 -15.29 -10.97 3.19
C ALA A 160 -16.20 -10.58 2.03
N GLY A 161 -16.11 -11.31 0.93
CA GLY A 161 -17.08 -11.20 -0.16
C GLY A 161 -16.86 -12.26 -1.24
N ALA A 162 -17.80 -12.29 -2.20
CA ALA A 162 -17.73 -13.16 -3.37
C ALA A 162 -17.66 -12.35 -4.67
N SER A 163 -16.93 -12.83 -5.68
CA SER A 163 -16.84 -12.15 -6.97
C SER A 163 -16.33 -10.72 -6.78
N SER A 164 -17.07 -9.70 -7.24
CA SER A 164 -16.71 -8.29 -6.96
C SER A 164 -16.58 -8.00 -5.46
N GLY A 165 -17.40 -8.61 -4.61
CA GLY A 165 -17.27 -8.47 -3.17
C GLY A 165 -15.94 -8.99 -2.62
N ALA A 166 -15.34 -9.99 -3.26
CA ALA A 166 -14.06 -10.58 -2.86
C ALA A 166 -12.88 -9.65 -3.15
N ILE A 167 -12.82 -9.09 -4.37
CA ILE A 167 -11.83 -8.07 -4.71
C ILE A 167 -12.02 -6.80 -3.86
N CYS A 168 -13.27 -6.41 -3.57
CA CYS A 168 -13.57 -5.31 -2.65
C CYS A 168 -12.99 -5.56 -1.25
N ALA A 169 -13.20 -6.76 -0.70
CA ALA A 169 -12.66 -7.15 0.60
C ALA A 169 -11.12 -7.09 0.62
N PHE A 170 -10.47 -7.62 -0.41
CA PHE A 170 -9.02 -7.53 -0.54
C PHE A 170 -8.54 -6.09 -0.68
N ASN A 171 -9.16 -5.29 -1.55
CA ASN A 171 -8.80 -3.90 -1.81
C ASN A 171 -8.89 -3.04 -0.54
N VAL A 172 -9.94 -3.20 0.27
CA VAL A 172 -10.06 -2.50 1.56
C VAL A 172 -8.88 -2.81 2.49
N ALA A 173 -8.55 -4.09 2.67
CA ALA A 173 -7.44 -4.50 3.51
C ALA A 173 -6.08 -4.09 2.93
N TRP A 174 -5.95 -4.08 1.59
CA TRP A 174 -4.78 -3.60 0.89
C TRP A 174 -4.55 -2.11 1.11
N GLU A 175 -5.59 -1.29 0.98
CA GLU A 175 -5.51 0.17 1.12
C GLU A 175 -5.46 0.62 2.59
N ARG A 176 -5.98 -0.18 3.52
CA ARG A 176 -6.04 0.11 4.96
C ARG A 176 -5.62 -1.10 5.81
N PRO A 177 -4.35 -1.55 5.73
CA PRO A 177 -3.84 -2.67 6.54
C PRO A 177 -3.75 -2.34 8.04
N ASN A 178 -3.84 -1.06 8.39
CA ASN A 178 -3.99 -0.53 9.73
C ASN A 178 -5.44 -0.61 10.26
N GLU A 179 -6.40 -1.02 9.43
CA GLU A 179 -7.82 -1.16 9.80
C GLU A 179 -8.36 -2.57 9.59
N PHE A 180 -7.95 -3.29 8.55
CA PHE A 180 -8.39 -4.66 8.26
C PHE A 180 -7.21 -5.56 7.94
N ARG A 181 -7.12 -6.73 8.60
CA ARG A 181 -6.03 -7.70 8.38
C ARG A 181 -6.47 -9.09 7.97
N ARG A 182 -7.75 -9.43 8.04
CA ARG A 182 -8.28 -10.75 7.63
C ARG A 182 -9.18 -10.60 6.43
N VAL A 183 -8.88 -11.33 5.36
CA VAL A 183 -9.64 -11.31 4.11
C VAL A 183 -10.12 -12.71 3.77
N LEU A 184 -11.42 -12.86 3.58
CA LEU A 184 -12.02 -14.04 2.94
C LEU A 184 -12.48 -13.66 1.52
N SER A 185 -11.84 -14.22 0.52
CA SER A 185 -12.12 -13.95 -0.89
C SER A 185 -12.59 -15.24 -1.57
N THR A 186 -13.85 -15.29 -2.00
CA THR A 186 -14.41 -16.45 -2.72
C THR A 186 -14.71 -16.06 -4.17
N ILE A 187 -14.36 -16.90 -5.14
CA ILE A 187 -14.52 -16.68 -6.58
C ILE A 187 -14.12 -15.25 -6.99
N GLY A 188 -12.93 -14.79 -6.58
CA GLY A 188 -12.59 -13.36 -6.55
C GLY A 188 -12.36 -12.72 -7.92
N THR A 189 -12.89 -11.51 -8.13
CA THR A 189 -12.78 -10.75 -9.39
C THR A 189 -11.41 -10.08 -9.58
N TYR A 190 -10.32 -10.85 -9.58
CA TYR A 190 -8.95 -10.37 -9.84
C TYR A 190 -8.63 -10.24 -11.34
N VAL A 191 -9.66 -10.03 -12.16
CA VAL A 191 -9.56 -9.89 -13.62
C VAL A 191 -9.71 -8.43 -14.07
N GLY A 192 -9.62 -8.18 -15.37
CA GLY A 192 -9.68 -6.86 -15.98
C GLY A 192 -11.07 -6.25 -16.13
N LEU A 193 -11.98 -6.38 -15.15
CA LEU A 193 -13.26 -5.63 -15.18
C LEU A 193 -13.05 -4.13 -14.92
N ARG A 194 -12.33 -3.81 -13.85
CA ARG A 194 -11.96 -2.44 -13.44
C ARG A 194 -10.55 -2.35 -12.87
N GLY A 195 -9.64 -3.21 -13.35
CA GLY A 195 -8.21 -3.20 -12.99
C GLY A 195 -7.79 -4.25 -11.96
N GLY A 196 -8.66 -5.18 -11.58
CA GLY A 196 -8.33 -6.23 -10.61
C GLY A 196 -7.12 -7.09 -10.98
N ASN A 197 -6.84 -7.21 -12.28
CA ASN A 197 -5.68 -7.89 -12.84
C ASN A 197 -4.32 -7.23 -12.48
N GLU A 198 -4.32 -6.01 -11.95
CA GLU A 198 -3.09 -5.33 -11.51
C GLU A 198 -2.62 -5.82 -10.12
N PHE A 199 -3.50 -6.40 -9.31
CA PHE A 199 -3.17 -6.79 -7.94
C PHE A 199 -2.03 -7.80 -7.84
N PRO A 200 -1.98 -8.90 -8.61
CA PRO A 200 -0.85 -9.82 -8.56
C PRO A 200 0.50 -9.13 -8.80
N VAL A 201 0.53 -8.14 -9.70
CA VAL A 201 1.73 -7.34 -9.99
C VAL A 201 2.08 -6.43 -8.81
N LEU A 202 1.09 -5.69 -8.27
CA LEU A 202 1.29 -4.78 -7.14
C LEU A 202 1.70 -5.53 -5.87
N VAL A 203 1.14 -6.71 -5.60
CA VAL A 203 1.52 -7.59 -4.47
C VAL A 203 3.00 -7.97 -4.54
N ARG A 204 3.50 -8.27 -5.74
CA ARG A 204 4.93 -8.60 -5.93
C ARG A 204 5.83 -7.38 -5.72
N LYS A 205 5.40 -6.21 -6.17
CA LYS A 205 6.23 -5.00 -6.14
C LYS A 205 6.16 -4.25 -4.82
N THR A 206 5.10 -4.39 -4.05
CA THR A 206 4.93 -3.62 -2.81
C THR A 206 5.56 -4.34 -1.63
N GLU A 207 6.05 -3.58 -0.66
CA GLU A 207 6.38 -4.13 0.65
C GLU A 207 5.21 -4.92 1.24
N PRO A 208 5.43 -6.15 1.74
CA PRO A 208 4.36 -6.96 2.27
C PRO A 208 3.65 -6.25 3.42
N LYS A 209 2.32 -6.28 3.37
CA LYS A 209 1.41 -5.72 4.39
C LYS A 209 1.00 -6.85 5.35
N PRO A 210 0.68 -6.56 6.63
CA PRO A 210 0.32 -7.57 7.63
C PRO A 210 -1.09 -8.14 7.39
N LEU A 211 -1.29 -8.82 6.25
CA LEU A 211 -2.58 -9.36 5.83
C LEU A 211 -2.57 -10.87 5.86
N ARG A 212 -3.70 -11.43 6.31
CA ARG A 212 -4.03 -12.84 6.22
C ARG A 212 -5.18 -13.02 5.24
N VAL A 213 -4.95 -13.81 4.19
CA VAL A 213 -5.87 -13.92 3.05
C VAL A 213 -6.22 -15.39 2.82
N LEU A 214 -7.50 -15.72 2.80
CA LEU A 214 -7.98 -16.99 2.29
C LEU A 214 -8.65 -16.78 0.93
N LEU A 215 -8.20 -17.53 -0.06
CA LEU A 215 -8.77 -17.56 -1.41
C LEU A 215 -9.60 -18.82 -1.61
N GLU A 216 -10.76 -18.71 -2.24
CA GLU A 216 -11.56 -19.86 -2.67
C GLU A 216 -11.97 -19.61 -4.11
N ASP A 217 -11.92 -20.64 -4.95
CA ASP A 217 -12.35 -20.58 -6.34
C ASP A 217 -12.54 -22.00 -6.92
N GLY A 218 -13.22 -22.11 -8.06
CA GLY A 218 -13.48 -23.34 -8.79
C GLY A 218 -12.84 -23.38 -10.18
N SER A 219 -12.37 -24.55 -10.60
CA SER A 219 -11.74 -24.75 -11.92
C SER A 219 -12.68 -24.48 -13.12
N ASN A 220 -14.00 -24.46 -12.90
CA ASN A 220 -15.02 -24.15 -13.90
C ASN A 220 -15.61 -22.73 -13.74
N ASP A 221 -14.92 -21.82 -13.06
CA ASP A 221 -15.37 -20.43 -12.89
C ASP A 221 -15.36 -19.64 -14.23
N LEU A 222 -15.87 -18.41 -14.21
CA LEU A 222 -16.05 -17.56 -15.38
C LEU A 222 -14.76 -17.36 -16.17
N ASN A 223 -14.94 -17.39 -17.49
CA ASN A 223 -13.96 -16.92 -18.45
C ASN A 223 -14.67 -16.02 -19.47
N ILE A 224 -14.50 -14.72 -19.30
CA ILE A 224 -15.19 -13.69 -20.09
C ILE A 224 -14.19 -12.66 -20.62
N TYR A 225 -14.68 -11.61 -21.27
CA TYR A 225 -13.85 -10.54 -21.84
C TYR A 225 -12.87 -9.89 -20.84
N GLY A 226 -13.13 -9.97 -19.54
CA GLY A 226 -12.23 -9.49 -18.48
C GLY A 226 -11.07 -10.44 -18.14
N GLY A 227 -11.18 -11.73 -18.50
CA GLY A 227 -10.22 -12.78 -18.14
C GLY A 227 -10.89 -14.02 -17.54
N SER A 228 -10.07 -14.99 -17.14
CA SER A 228 -10.48 -16.19 -16.40
C SER A 228 -10.32 -15.96 -14.90
N TRP A 229 -11.40 -16.12 -14.13
CA TRP A 229 -11.39 -15.99 -12.68
C TRP A 229 -10.47 -17.03 -12.05
N TRP A 230 -10.61 -18.28 -12.48
CA TRP A 230 -9.76 -19.38 -12.02
C TRP A 230 -8.26 -19.07 -12.17
N VAL A 231 -7.83 -18.63 -13.35
CA VAL A 231 -6.43 -18.27 -13.61
C VAL A 231 -6.02 -17.05 -12.78
N ALA A 232 -6.91 -16.05 -12.65
CA ALA A 232 -6.61 -14.84 -11.89
C ALA A 232 -6.47 -15.09 -10.38
N ASN A 233 -7.31 -15.95 -9.77
CA ASN A 233 -7.18 -16.34 -8.37
C ASN A 233 -5.91 -17.18 -8.12
N GLN A 234 -5.50 -18.01 -9.10
CA GLN A 234 -4.21 -18.71 -9.04
C GLN A 234 -3.02 -17.76 -9.10
N ASP A 235 -3.04 -16.77 -9.99
CA ASP A 235 -1.97 -15.76 -10.06
C ASP A 235 -1.92 -14.91 -8.79
N MET A 236 -3.09 -14.55 -8.23
CA MET A 236 -3.18 -13.87 -6.94
C MET A 236 -2.57 -14.71 -5.81
N LEU A 237 -2.89 -16.01 -5.74
CA LEU A 237 -2.27 -16.92 -4.78
C LEU A 237 -0.74 -16.95 -4.96
N ALA A 238 -0.27 -17.13 -6.20
CA ALA A 238 1.15 -17.21 -6.51
C ALA A 238 1.90 -15.91 -6.13
N ALA A 239 1.27 -14.75 -6.35
CA ALA A 239 1.81 -13.45 -5.95
C ALA A 239 1.90 -13.32 -4.42
N LEU A 240 0.82 -13.65 -3.69
CA LEU A 240 0.78 -13.59 -2.23
C LEU A 240 1.82 -14.53 -1.58
N GLN A 241 1.89 -15.77 -2.06
CA GLN A 241 2.88 -16.75 -1.59
C GLN A 241 4.31 -16.28 -1.85
N TRP A 242 4.60 -15.81 -3.07
CA TRP A 242 5.92 -15.30 -3.43
C TRP A 242 6.29 -14.08 -2.57
N ALA A 243 5.35 -13.18 -2.31
CA ALA A 243 5.57 -11.99 -1.50
C ALA A 243 5.69 -12.29 0.01
N GLY A 244 5.36 -13.50 0.44
CA GLY A 244 5.46 -13.94 1.84
C GLY A 244 4.24 -13.59 2.69
N TYR A 245 3.08 -13.35 2.10
CA TYR A 245 1.85 -13.13 2.86
C TYR A 245 1.40 -14.40 3.59
N ASP A 246 0.67 -14.20 4.69
CA ASP A 246 -0.05 -15.28 5.35
C ASP A 246 -1.28 -15.65 4.51
N VAL A 247 -1.12 -16.62 3.61
CA VAL A 247 -2.14 -16.98 2.61
C VAL A 247 -2.45 -18.48 2.63
N ASN A 248 -3.73 -18.81 2.45
CA ASN A 248 -4.20 -20.16 2.20
C ASN A 248 -5.31 -20.15 1.15
N HIS A 249 -5.67 -21.32 0.65
CA HIS A 249 -6.70 -21.45 -0.37
C HIS A 249 -7.59 -22.68 -0.18
N ALA A 250 -8.76 -22.64 -0.80
CA ALA A 250 -9.67 -23.78 -0.96
C ALA A 250 -10.09 -23.86 -2.43
N TRP A 251 -9.47 -24.76 -3.20
CA TRP A 251 -9.80 -24.98 -4.60
C TRP A 251 -10.82 -26.09 -4.77
N GLY A 252 -11.77 -25.89 -5.67
CA GLY A 252 -12.73 -26.91 -6.08
C GLY A 252 -12.90 -26.98 -7.59
N ASP A 253 -13.92 -27.73 -8.04
CA ASP A 253 -14.29 -27.85 -9.46
C ASP A 253 -15.61 -27.12 -9.79
N GLY A 254 -16.10 -26.27 -8.87
CA GLY A 254 -17.32 -25.50 -9.05
C GLY A 254 -17.22 -24.43 -10.14
N GLY A 255 -18.37 -23.86 -10.52
CA GLY A 255 -18.44 -22.64 -11.34
C GLY A 255 -18.61 -21.39 -10.49
N HIS A 256 -19.10 -20.30 -11.10
CA HIS A 256 -19.34 -19.00 -10.43
C HIS A 256 -20.56 -19.03 -9.47
N ASP A 257 -20.49 -19.85 -8.43
CA ASP A 257 -21.56 -20.02 -7.44
C ASP A 257 -21.02 -20.08 -6.00
N GLY A 258 -21.92 -20.08 -5.01
CA GLY A 258 -21.56 -20.06 -3.59
C GLY A 258 -21.44 -21.43 -2.91
N LYS A 259 -21.64 -22.54 -3.62
CA LYS A 259 -21.80 -23.87 -3.00
C LYS A 259 -20.51 -24.36 -2.35
N HIS A 260 -19.39 -24.20 -3.05
CA HIS A 260 -18.09 -24.64 -2.53
C HIS A 260 -17.66 -23.77 -1.35
N ALA A 261 -17.73 -22.43 -1.49
CA ALA A 261 -17.53 -21.50 -0.39
C ALA A 261 -18.37 -21.83 0.86
N ALA A 262 -19.65 -22.18 0.70
CA ALA A 262 -20.49 -22.61 1.82
C ALA A 262 -20.01 -23.91 2.46
N ALA A 263 -19.55 -24.88 1.66
CA ALA A 263 -19.04 -26.16 2.14
C ALA A 263 -17.75 -26.02 2.96
N VAL A 264 -16.89 -25.06 2.62
CA VAL A 264 -15.59 -24.84 3.29
C VAL A 264 -15.61 -23.72 4.33
N MET A 265 -16.76 -23.08 4.57
CA MET A 265 -16.86 -21.87 5.39
C MET A 265 -16.32 -22.04 6.83
N ALA A 266 -16.62 -23.18 7.47
CA ALA A 266 -16.14 -23.45 8.82
C ALA A 266 -14.62 -23.54 8.90
N ASP A 267 -13.99 -24.24 7.96
CA ASP A 267 -12.53 -24.39 7.92
C ASP A 267 -11.85 -23.08 7.51
N ALA A 268 -12.47 -22.32 6.61
CA ALA A 268 -11.99 -21.00 6.22
C ALA A 268 -11.95 -20.04 7.41
N LEU A 269 -13.02 -19.98 8.21
CA LEU A 269 -13.07 -19.12 9.40
C LEU A 269 -12.10 -19.58 10.49
N ARG A 270 -12.01 -20.89 10.77
CA ARG A 270 -11.00 -21.43 11.68
C ARG A 270 -9.59 -21.00 11.27
N TRP A 271 -9.27 -21.12 9.98
CA TRP A 271 -7.94 -20.74 9.48
C TRP A 271 -7.70 -19.23 9.55
N LEU A 272 -8.71 -18.39 9.28
CA LEU A 272 -8.58 -16.94 9.39
C LEU A 272 -8.33 -16.49 10.84
N TRP A 273 -9.04 -17.11 11.79
CA TRP A 273 -8.96 -16.78 13.22
C TRP A 273 -7.95 -17.62 14.01
N ARG A 274 -7.19 -18.50 13.36
CA ARG A 274 -6.15 -19.29 14.03
C ARG A 274 -5.14 -18.38 14.75
N ASP A 275 -4.64 -18.88 15.87
CA ASP A 275 -3.67 -18.21 16.73
C ASP A 275 -4.15 -16.88 17.34
N TYR A 276 -5.42 -16.50 17.20
CA TYR A 276 -5.97 -15.32 17.85
C TYR A 276 -5.79 -15.41 19.39
N PRO A 277 -5.31 -14.34 20.07
CA PRO A 277 -5.23 -12.95 19.64
C PRO A 277 -3.89 -12.49 19.04
N GLU A 278 -2.99 -13.40 18.67
CA GLU A 278 -1.66 -13.02 18.15
C GLU A 278 -1.79 -12.10 16.92
N PRO A 279 -1.00 -11.01 16.84
CA PRO A 279 -1.01 -10.11 15.69
C PRO A 279 -0.54 -10.81 14.42
N ILE A 280 -1.27 -10.64 13.33
CA ILE A 280 -0.79 -11.02 11.99
C ILE A 280 0.46 -10.20 11.68
N ARG A 281 1.56 -10.90 11.35
CA ARG A 281 2.86 -10.32 11.02
C ARG A 281 3.07 -10.30 9.51
N THR A 282 3.94 -9.41 9.05
CA THR A 282 4.44 -9.40 7.68
C THR A 282 5.44 -10.53 7.50
N GLY A 283 5.28 -11.31 6.43
CA GLY A 283 6.37 -12.18 5.96
C GLY A 283 7.25 -11.49 4.93
N ARG A 284 8.18 -12.23 4.35
CA ARG A 284 9.16 -11.72 3.39
C ARG A 284 9.31 -12.69 2.22
N ALA A 285 9.38 -12.12 1.01
CA ALA A 285 9.72 -12.86 -0.20
C ALA A 285 11.16 -13.38 -0.12
N LYS A 286 11.36 -14.68 -0.42
CA LYS A 286 12.68 -15.32 -0.35
C LYS A 286 13.63 -14.92 -1.49
N GLU A 287 13.10 -14.42 -2.61
CA GLU A 287 13.86 -14.24 -3.86
C GLU A 287 13.67 -12.83 -4.46
N ARG A 288 13.59 -11.79 -3.63
CA ARG A 288 13.59 -10.42 -4.15
C ARG A 288 14.95 -10.08 -4.73
N ARG A 289 14.97 -9.65 -5.99
CA ARG A 289 16.17 -9.11 -6.63
C ARG A 289 16.70 -7.87 -5.92
N THR A 290 15.79 -7.10 -5.32
CA THR A 290 16.11 -5.91 -4.54
C THR A 290 15.98 -6.23 -3.06
N ASP A 291 17.07 -6.71 -2.46
CA ASP A 291 17.17 -6.88 -1.01
C ASP A 291 17.51 -5.54 -0.35
N LEU A 292 16.50 -4.68 -0.23
CA LEU A 292 16.63 -3.36 0.38
C LEU A 292 16.35 -3.39 1.87
N LEU A 293 15.44 -4.26 2.29
CA LEU A 293 14.82 -4.21 3.61
C LEU A 293 15.63 -5.01 4.62
N ILE A 294 15.80 -4.44 5.80
CA ILE A 294 16.33 -5.11 6.98
C ILE A 294 15.15 -5.55 7.85
N ASP A 295 15.16 -6.81 8.27
CA ASP A 295 14.08 -7.36 9.09
C ASP A 295 13.95 -6.58 10.41
N GLY A 296 12.72 -6.19 10.75
CA GLY A 296 12.42 -5.39 11.94
C GLY A 296 12.79 -3.91 11.86
N GLN A 297 13.29 -3.43 10.71
CA GLN A 297 13.54 -2.00 10.47
C GLN A 297 12.40 -1.39 9.67
N ASP A 298 11.51 -0.69 10.35
CA ASP A 298 10.43 0.11 9.76
C ASP A 298 10.79 1.60 9.69
N TRP A 299 9.92 2.39 9.06
CA TRP A 299 10.03 3.84 9.08
C TRP A 299 9.93 4.39 10.51
N GLN A 300 10.84 5.31 10.84
CA GLN A 300 10.90 6.02 12.11
C GLN A 300 10.62 7.49 11.87
N LEU A 301 9.69 8.07 12.62
CA LEU A 301 9.42 9.50 12.58
C LEU A 301 10.61 10.26 13.17
N ILE A 302 11.18 11.19 12.41
CA ILE A 302 12.24 12.11 12.85
C ILE A 302 11.64 13.40 13.39
N GLY A 303 10.60 13.91 12.74
CA GLY A 303 9.90 15.08 13.22
C GLY A 303 8.62 15.36 12.45
N ASP A 304 7.75 16.15 13.06
CA ASP A 304 6.46 16.58 12.52
C ASP A 304 6.19 18.07 12.82
N GLY A 305 4.96 18.53 12.57
CA GLY A 305 4.55 19.91 12.86
C GLY A 305 4.99 20.94 11.82
N TYR A 306 5.61 20.51 10.72
CA TYR A 306 6.02 21.37 9.61
C TYR A 306 4.82 21.80 8.75
N GLN A 307 5.02 22.77 7.86
CA GLN A 307 3.99 23.20 6.92
C GLN A 307 4.05 22.42 5.61
N PHE A 308 5.24 22.29 5.02
CA PHE A 308 5.49 21.45 3.85
C PHE A 308 6.98 21.12 3.73
N THR A 309 7.34 19.86 4.00
CA THR A 309 8.72 19.35 3.95
C THR A 309 9.11 18.94 2.53
N GLU A 310 10.34 19.26 2.12
CA GLU A 310 10.83 18.99 0.76
C GLU A 310 12.38 18.96 0.75
N GLY A 311 12.97 18.60 -0.39
CA GLY A 311 14.35 18.88 -0.74
C GLY A 311 15.40 18.40 0.27
N PRO A 312 15.37 17.14 0.75
CA PRO A 312 16.39 16.65 1.64
C PRO A 312 17.73 16.48 0.89
N ALA A 313 18.82 16.94 1.48
CA ALA A 313 20.18 16.77 0.97
C ALA A 313 21.11 16.26 2.08
N VAL A 314 22.10 15.46 1.72
CA VAL A 314 23.03 14.87 2.67
C VAL A 314 24.43 15.47 2.53
N ASN A 315 25.11 15.76 3.64
CA ASN A 315 26.50 16.18 3.59
C ASN A 315 27.48 14.98 3.66
N SER A 316 28.78 15.24 3.55
CA SER A 316 29.81 14.19 3.59
C SER A 316 29.93 13.43 4.93
N LYS A 317 29.27 13.90 6.00
CA LYS A 317 29.21 13.21 7.29
C LYS A 317 27.97 12.32 7.42
N GLY A 318 27.02 12.41 6.49
CA GLY A 318 25.74 11.73 6.59
C GLY A 318 24.65 12.52 7.33
N GLU A 319 24.89 13.78 7.71
CA GLU A 319 23.85 14.65 8.25
C GLU A 319 22.89 15.07 7.13
N VAL A 320 21.59 15.10 7.41
CA VAL A 320 20.56 15.38 6.40
C VAL A 320 19.96 16.76 6.65
N PHE A 321 19.88 17.57 5.60
CA PHE A 321 19.27 18.90 5.60
C PHE A 321 17.98 18.80 4.82
N PHE A 322 16.93 19.51 5.21
CA PHE A 322 15.66 19.55 4.47
C PHE A 322 15.00 20.92 4.63
N VAL A 323 14.04 21.25 3.78
CA VAL A 323 13.32 22.53 3.86
C VAL A 323 11.94 22.38 4.46
N ASP A 324 11.48 23.42 5.15
CA ASP A 324 10.06 23.67 5.45
C ASP A 324 9.66 24.91 4.64
N ILE A 325 9.20 24.70 3.40
CA ILE A 325 9.11 25.74 2.36
C ILE A 325 8.29 26.94 2.84
N PRO A 326 7.05 26.79 3.36
CA PRO A 326 6.20 27.92 3.72
C PRO A 326 6.76 28.70 4.92
N SER A 327 7.48 28.02 5.82
CA SER A 327 8.14 28.64 6.96
C SER A 327 9.47 29.32 6.59
N SER A 328 9.95 29.17 5.35
CA SER A 328 11.21 29.76 4.85
C SER A 328 12.42 29.38 5.70
N ARG A 329 12.56 28.08 6.01
CA ARG A 329 13.65 27.51 6.81
C ARG A 329 14.30 26.31 6.14
N ILE A 330 15.61 26.18 6.32
CA ILE A 330 16.34 24.92 6.15
C ILE A 330 16.63 24.37 7.55
N LEU A 331 16.30 23.11 7.75
CA LEU A 331 16.53 22.35 8.97
C LEU A 331 17.60 21.28 8.73
N LYS A 332 18.24 20.82 9.81
CA LYS A 332 19.26 19.77 9.81
C LYS A 332 18.91 18.69 10.81
N VAL A 333 18.89 17.45 10.36
CA VAL A 333 18.90 16.23 11.16
C VAL A 333 20.36 15.84 11.43
N GLY A 334 20.77 15.91 12.70
CA GLY A 334 22.08 15.44 13.16
C GLY A 334 22.20 13.92 13.14
N LEU A 335 23.42 13.40 13.33
CA LEU A 335 23.67 11.96 13.46
C LEU A 335 23.08 11.35 14.75
N ASP A 336 22.69 12.20 15.68
CA ASP A 336 21.94 11.90 16.90
C ASP A 336 20.42 12.03 16.72
N ASP A 337 19.96 12.14 15.47
CA ASP A 337 18.57 12.35 15.03
C ASP A 337 17.93 13.67 15.47
N GLN A 338 18.70 14.58 16.07
CA GLN A 338 18.16 15.85 16.51
C GLN A 338 17.95 16.82 15.36
N VAL A 339 16.76 17.41 15.30
CA VAL A 339 16.42 18.42 14.31
C VAL A 339 16.77 19.81 14.84
N THR A 340 17.59 20.53 14.09
CA THR A 340 18.00 21.91 14.39
C THR A 340 17.76 22.82 13.20
N VAL A 341 17.60 24.12 13.42
CA VAL A 341 17.50 25.10 12.32
C VAL A 341 18.90 25.38 11.81
N PHE A 342 19.11 25.24 10.50
CA PHE A 342 20.37 25.58 9.83
C PHE A 342 20.34 27.00 9.27
N ALA A 343 19.24 27.38 8.60
CA ALA A 343 19.05 28.71 8.05
C ALA A 343 17.58 29.13 8.09
N GLU A 344 17.34 30.42 8.27
CA GLU A 344 16.01 31.04 8.22
C GLU A 344 15.97 32.13 7.14
N GLN A 345 14.76 32.61 6.82
CA GLN A 345 14.54 33.64 5.80
C GLN A 345 15.17 33.26 4.45
N THR A 346 15.07 31.98 4.10
CA THR A 346 15.79 31.40 2.96
C THR A 346 15.28 31.88 1.61
N GLY A 347 14.09 32.49 1.59
CA GLY A 347 13.37 32.88 0.36
C GLY A 347 12.57 31.70 -0.19
N ARG A 348 12.00 30.88 0.72
CA ARG A 348 11.24 29.68 0.40
C ARG A 348 12.02 28.73 -0.52
N VAL A 349 13.24 28.40 -0.09
CA VAL A 349 14.07 27.41 -0.79
C VAL A 349 13.33 26.07 -0.85
N SER A 350 13.37 25.42 -2.01
CA SER A 350 12.85 24.06 -2.25
C SER A 350 14.01 23.04 -2.30
N GLY A 351 14.17 22.31 -3.40
CA GLY A 351 15.20 21.29 -3.58
C GLY A 351 16.59 21.75 -3.17
N LEU A 352 17.31 20.85 -2.50
CA LEU A 352 18.66 21.05 -1.98
C LEU A 352 19.62 20.01 -2.57
N MET A 353 20.89 20.38 -2.72
CA MET A 353 21.97 19.46 -3.06
C MET A 353 23.30 19.97 -2.51
N PHE A 354 24.16 19.07 -2.04
CA PHE A 354 25.54 19.44 -1.69
C PHE A 354 26.48 19.30 -2.89
N ASP A 355 27.42 20.23 -3.03
CA ASP A 355 28.54 20.07 -3.96
C ASP A 355 29.72 19.30 -3.34
N ASP A 356 30.76 19.09 -4.15
CA ASP A 356 32.04 18.45 -3.81
C ASP A 356 32.94 19.29 -2.89
N HIS A 357 32.54 20.53 -2.58
CA HIS A 357 33.19 21.40 -1.62
C HIS A 357 32.41 21.55 -0.32
N GLY A 358 31.28 20.84 -0.17
CA GLY A 358 30.44 20.86 1.02
C GLY A 358 29.57 22.13 1.15
N ARG A 359 29.35 22.88 0.05
CA ARG A 359 28.36 23.95 0.01
C ARG A 359 26.99 23.37 -0.27
N LEU A 360 25.98 23.87 0.44
CA LEU A 360 24.58 23.48 0.26
C LEU A 360 23.91 24.40 -0.75
N TRP A 361 23.50 23.85 -1.88
CA TRP A 361 22.81 24.57 -2.95
C TRP A 361 21.30 24.44 -2.80
N GLY A 362 20.57 25.46 -3.25
CA GLY A 362 19.11 25.48 -3.18
C GLY A 362 18.43 26.38 -4.22
N CYS A 363 17.20 26.02 -4.58
CA CYS A 363 16.31 26.82 -5.43
C CYS A 363 15.47 27.78 -4.58
N ALA A 364 15.83 29.06 -4.48
CA ALA A 364 15.06 30.08 -3.75
C ALA A 364 13.88 30.58 -4.59
N GLY A 365 12.72 29.93 -4.44
CA GLY A 365 11.55 30.15 -5.29
C GLY A 365 10.94 31.56 -5.17
N GLU A 366 11.02 32.20 -3.99
CA GLU A 366 10.46 33.54 -3.78
C GLU A 366 11.24 34.62 -4.51
N THR A 367 12.58 34.53 -4.50
CA THR A 367 13.47 35.49 -5.15
C THR A 367 13.87 35.08 -6.56
N LYS A 368 13.49 33.88 -7.02
CA LYS A 368 13.89 33.28 -8.30
C LYS A 368 15.42 33.21 -8.45
N GLN A 369 16.09 32.74 -7.41
CA GLN A 369 17.54 32.66 -7.34
C GLN A 369 18.00 31.23 -7.10
N ILE A 370 19.20 30.92 -7.61
CA ILE A 370 19.95 29.73 -7.24
C ILE A 370 21.00 30.16 -6.24
N VAL A 371 20.87 29.64 -5.03
CA VAL A 371 21.63 30.10 -3.86
C VAL A 371 22.53 29.00 -3.34
N ALA A 372 23.66 29.39 -2.75
CA ALA A 372 24.53 28.49 -2.00
C ALA A 372 24.62 28.97 -0.55
N TYR A 373 24.68 28.03 0.36
CA TYR A 373 24.96 28.25 1.77
C TYR A 373 26.33 27.63 2.10
N ALA A 374 27.22 28.43 2.65
CA ALA A 374 28.45 27.94 3.26
C ALA A 374 28.13 27.11 4.52
N PRO A 375 29.07 26.31 5.06
CA PRO A 375 28.85 25.51 6.25
C PRO A 375 28.40 26.30 7.50
N ASP A 376 28.68 27.60 7.55
CA ASP A 376 28.24 28.52 8.61
C ASP A 376 26.85 29.13 8.37
N GLY A 377 26.18 28.77 7.28
CA GLY A 377 24.87 29.31 6.87
C GLY A 377 24.93 30.58 6.02
N THR A 378 26.13 31.10 5.71
CA THR A 378 26.26 32.32 4.88
C THR A 378 25.77 32.06 3.46
N LYS A 379 24.81 32.88 3.00
CA LYS A 379 24.17 32.78 1.68
C LYS A 379 24.95 33.55 0.61
N SER A 380 25.10 32.94 -0.57
CA SER A 380 25.56 33.56 -1.81
C SER A 380 24.62 33.21 -2.97
N VAL A 381 24.69 33.96 -4.07
CA VAL A 381 23.83 33.77 -5.27
C VAL A 381 24.72 33.38 -6.45
N LEU A 382 24.37 32.31 -7.15
CA LEU A 382 25.04 31.87 -8.39
C LEU A 382 24.33 32.37 -9.64
N ALA A 383 23.01 32.32 -9.64
CA ALA A 383 22.18 32.73 -10.79
C ALA A 383 20.85 33.32 -10.32
N GLU A 384 20.28 34.19 -11.14
CA GLU A 384 19.02 34.88 -10.89
C GLU A 384 18.05 34.68 -12.06
N GLY A 385 16.76 34.95 -11.83
CA GLY A 385 15.72 34.86 -12.84
C GLY A 385 15.20 33.44 -13.09
N ILE A 386 15.64 32.45 -12.31
CA ILE A 386 15.21 31.06 -12.42
C ILE A 386 14.21 30.76 -11.30
N ALA A 387 12.96 30.49 -11.67
CA ALA A 387 11.96 29.95 -10.73
C ALA A 387 12.14 28.43 -10.60
N GLY A 388 13.29 28.03 -10.04
CA GLY A 388 13.69 26.63 -9.90
C GLY A 388 12.87 25.89 -8.84
N ASN A 389 12.84 24.56 -8.96
CA ASN A 389 12.14 23.67 -8.04
C ASN A 389 13.10 22.66 -7.40
N ASP A 390 13.82 21.87 -8.21
CA ASP A 390 14.85 20.96 -7.72
C ASP A 390 16.15 21.10 -8.53
N LEU A 391 17.27 20.59 -8.02
CA LEU A 391 18.57 20.74 -8.66
C LEU A 391 19.51 19.53 -8.52
N ALA A 392 20.26 19.26 -9.58
CA ALA A 392 21.29 18.23 -9.61
C ALA A 392 22.66 18.87 -9.88
N TRP A 393 23.55 18.75 -8.90
CA TRP A 393 24.95 19.16 -9.03
C TRP A 393 25.75 18.09 -9.78
N GLY A 394 26.56 18.50 -10.76
CA GLY A 394 27.41 17.59 -11.52
C GLY A 394 28.70 18.24 -12.02
N ALA A 395 29.57 17.43 -12.63
CA ALA A 395 30.89 17.87 -13.10
C ALA A 395 30.85 18.96 -14.19
N HIS A 396 29.70 19.11 -14.86
CA HIS A 396 29.50 20.06 -15.95
C HIS A 396 28.67 21.29 -15.54
N GLY A 397 28.39 21.49 -14.25
CA GLY A 397 27.53 22.55 -13.72
C GLY A 397 26.29 21.99 -13.04
N VAL A 398 25.24 22.82 -12.94
CA VAL A 398 24.01 22.47 -12.22
C VAL A 398 22.84 22.38 -13.17
N TYR A 399 22.07 21.31 -13.10
CA TYR A 399 20.77 21.20 -13.77
C TYR A 399 19.66 21.56 -12.80
N ILE A 400 18.71 22.38 -13.24
CA ILE A 400 17.60 22.87 -12.43
C ILE A 400 16.31 22.63 -13.19
N THR A 401 15.32 22.09 -12.50
CA THR A 401 13.96 22.03 -13.03
C THR A 401 13.21 23.31 -12.74
N ALA A 402 12.52 23.84 -13.75
CA ALA A 402 11.71 25.05 -13.65
C ALA A 402 10.27 24.74 -14.11
N PRO A 403 9.44 24.11 -13.26
CA PRO A 403 8.13 23.59 -13.67
C PRO A 403 7.16 24.67 -14.16
N GLN A 404 7.24 25.90 -13.65
CA GLN A 404 6.37 27.01 -14.10
C GLN A 404 6.57 27.35 -15.58
N SER A 405 7.82 27.31 -16.06
CA SER A 405 8.16 27.52 -17.47
C SER A 405 8.26 26.21 -18.26
N ARG A 406 8.14 25.04 -17.61
CA ARG A 406 8.32 23.71 -18.20
C ARG A 406 9.70 23.51 -18.84
N HIS A 407 10.72 24.08 -18.20
CA HIS A 407 12.09 23.99 -18.67
C HIS A 407 12.95 23.13 -17.74
N VAL A 408 13.98 22.53 -18.32
CA VAL A 408 15.19 22.15 -17.59
C VAL A 408 16.27 23.15 -17.98
N VAL A 409 16.88 23.78 -16.98
CA VAL A 409 17.89 24.82 -17.15
C VAL A 409 19.22 24.31 -16.65
N HIS A 410 20.27 24.48 -17.44
CA HIS A 410 21.65 24.26 -17.04
C HIS A 410 22.28 25.59 -16.63
N VAL A 411 23.03 25.58 -15.52
CA VAL A 411 23.79 26.72 -15.01
C VAL A 411 25.25 26.32 -14.95
N ALA A 412 26.08 26.97 -15.78
CA ALA A 412 27.51 26.77 -15.78
C ALA A 412 28.17 27.36 -14.52
N GLY A 413 29.42 26.97 -14.23
CA GLY A 413 30.13 27.43 -13.03
C GLY A 413 30.38 28.95 -12.97
N ASP A 414 30.29 29.66 -14.09
CA ASP A 414 30.34 31.12 -14.19
C ASP A 414 28.98 31.81 -14.00
N GLY A 415 27.93 31.03 -13.72
CA GLY A 415 26.55 31.50 -13.55
C GLY A 415 25.75 31.64 -14.85
N LYS A 416 26.35 31.33 -16.02
CA LYS A 416 25.62 31.40 -17.30
C LYS A 416 24.52 30.35 -17.36
N THR A 417 23.31 30.78 -17.69
CA THR A 417 22.10 29.95 -17.73
C THR A 417 21.72 29.57 -19.17
N THR A 418 21.39 28.30 -19.43
CA THR A 418 20.92 27.82 -20.74
C THR A 418 19.72 26.88 -20.56
N VAL A 419 18.64 27.05 -21.32
CA VAL A 419 17.56 26.06 -21.38
C VAL A 419 18.04 24.85 -22.17
N VAL A 420 18.04 23.67 -21.56
CA VAL A 420 18.58 22.42 -22.15
C VAL A 420 17.51 21.38 -22.46
N ASP A 421 16.29 21.56 -21.95
CA ASP A 421 15.12 20.78 -22.36
C ASP A 421 13.83 21.58 -22.17
N GLU A 422 12.84 21.25 -23.01
CA GLU A 422 11.46 21.74 -22.95
C GLU A 422 10.49 20.56 -23.13
N GLY A 423 9.24 20.74 -22.69
CA GLY A 423 8.13 19.84 -23.04
C GLY A 423 7.83 18.70 -22.07
N ILE A 424 8.55 18.60 -20.94
CA ILE A 424 8.08 17.84 -19.77
C ILE A 424 6.92 18.61 -19.13
N GLN A 425 5.79 17.96 -18.81
CA GLN A 425 4.58 18.69 -18.39
C GLN A 425 4.78 19.43 -17.07
N PHE A 426 5.44 18.77 -16.11
CA PHE A 426 5.85 19.35 -14.85
C PHE A 426 7.20 18.75 -14.44
N ALA A 427 8.29 19.34 -14.95
CA ALA A 427 9.65 18.96 -14.58
C ALA A 427 9.88 19.25 -13.10
N ASN A 428 10.12 18.21 -12.30
CA ASN A 428 10.21 18.30 -10.84
C ASN A 428 11.55 17.71 -10.34
N GLY A 429 11.57 16.56 -9.67
CA GLY A 429 12.82 16.00 -9.18
C GLY A 429 13.83 15.76 -10.29
N VAL A 430 15.09 16.00 -9.98
CA VAL A 430 16.20 15.84 -10.93
C VAL A 430 17.43 15.26 -10.24
N ILE A 431 18.04 14.25 -10.84
CA ILE A 431 19.26 13.62 -10.31
C ILE A 431 20.13 13.06 -11.42
N HIS A 432 21.43 12.98 -11.19
CA HIS A 432 22.34 12.26 -12.07
C HIS A 432 22.29 10.74 -11.83
N SER A 433 22.60 9.94 -12.85
CA SER A 433 23.06 8.57 -12.63
C SER A 433 24.34 8.57 -11.79
N PRO A 434 24.69 7.48 -11.07
CA PRO A 434 25.90 7.43 -10.24
C PRO A 434 27.20 7.78 -10.99
N ASP A 435 27.25 7.51 -12.29
CA ASP A 435 28.40 7.80 -13.15
C ASP A 435 28.31 9.15 -13.89
N HIS A 436 27.31 9.97 -13.54
CA HIS A 436 27.02 11.29 -14.13
C HIS A 436 26.83 11.27 -15.66
N SER A 437 26.72 10.11 -16.28
CA SER A 437 26.53 9.98 -17.74
C SER A 437 25.11 10.31 -18.16
N LEU A 438 24.14 10.14 -17.27
CA LEU A 438 22.73 10.40 -17.49
C LEU A 438 22.19 11.44 -16.50
N LEU A 439 21.18 12.18 -16.95
CA LEU A 439 20.31 13.01 -16.12
C LEU A 439 18.91 12.40 -16.12
N TYR A 440 18.32 12.29 -14.95
CA TYR A 440 16.96 11.84 -14.75
C TYR A 440 16.09 13.01 -14.31
N VAL A 441 14.93 13.19 -14.95
CA VAL A 441 14.00 14.30 -14.67
C VAL A 441 12.58 13.75 -14.55
N ALA A 442 11.96 13.91 -13.38
CA ALA A 442 10.59 13.47 -13.15
C ALA A 442 9.60 14.39 -13.86
N ASP A 443 8.56 13.78 -14.44
CA ASP A 443 7.33 14.48 -14.79
C ASP A 443 6.26 14.21 -13.73
N SER A 444 6.04 15.16 -12.81
CA SER A 444 5.03 14.97 -11.74
C SER A 444 3.62 14.79 -12.29
N ARG A 445 3.34 15.34 -13.47
CA ARG A 445 2.05 15.24 -14.17
C ARG A 445 2.03 14.14 -15.23
N GLY A 446 3.07 13.31 -15.27
CA GLY A 446 3.18 12.16 -16.15
C GLY A 446 3.35 10.85 -15.39
N GLN A 447 3.65 9.80 -16.15
CA GLN A 447 3.94 8.46 -15.65
C GLN A 447 5.45 8.13 -15.71
N PHE A 448 6.28 9.05 -16.20
CA PHE A 448 7.67 8.76 -16.52
C PHE A 448 8.64 9.67 -15.77
N VAL A 449 9.79 9.08 -15.42
CA VAL A 449 11.02 9.84 -15.28
C VAL A 449 11.76 9.76 -16.61
N TYR A 450 12.08 10.91 -17.17
CA TYR A 450 12.81 11.03 -18.42
C TYR A 450 14.31 10.85 -18.17
N SER A 451 14.97 10.14 -19.08
CA SER A 451 16.43 10.02 -19.09
C SER A 451 17.02 10.83 -20.25
N PHE A 452 18.16 11.45 -19.99
CA PHE A 452 18.96 12.18 -20.96
C PHE A 452 20.42 11.76 -20.83
N GLN A 453 21.18 11.77 -21.93
CA GLN A 453 22.63 11.71 -21.86
C GLN A 453 23.20 13.11 -21.65
N CYS A 454 24.00 13.27 -20.59
CA CYS A 454 24.73 14.51 -20.33
C CYS A 454 25.88 14.67 -21.32
N GLN A 455 26.04 15.85 -21.89
CA GLN A 455 27.18 16.21 -22.74
C GLN A 455 28.19 17.05 -21.95
N ALA A 456 29.44 17.06 -22.40
CA ALA A 456 30.53 17.77 -21.71
C ALA A 456 30.33 19.30 -21.65
N ASP A 457 29.53 19.87 -22.56
CA ASP A 457 29.19 21.30 -22.60
C ASP A 457 27.94 21.65 -21.77
N GLY A 458 27.38 20.69 -21.03
CA GLY A 458 26.17 20.85 -20.24
C GLY A 458 24.87 20.59 -21.01
N THR A 459 24.90 20.45 -22.34
CA THR A 459 23.70 20.12 -23.12
C THR A 459 23.21 18.69 -22.87
N LEU A 460 21.94 18.42 -23.22
CA LEU A 460 21.30 17.13 -23.05
C LEU A 460 20.97 16.50 -24.41
N LYS A 461 21.17 15.19 -24.55
CA LYS A 461 20.81 14.40 -25.75
C LYS A 461 20.02 13.16 -25.40
N TYR A 462 19.40 12.55 -26.41
CA TYR A 462 18.73 11.25 -26.33
C TYR A 462 17.65 11.15 -25.24
N LYS A 463 16.85 12.22 -25.11
CA LYS A 463 15.66 12.24 -24.24
C LYS A 463 14.77 11.03 -24.49
N GLN A 464 14.44 10.28 -23.44
CA GLN A 464 13.52 9.15 -23.50
C GLN A 464 12.61 9.11 -22.26
N PRO A 465 11.31 8.82 -22.39
CA PRO A 465 10.46 8.47 -21.25
C PRO A 465 10.87 7.07 -20.76
N PHE A 466 11.78 7.01 -19.79
CA PHE A 466 12.59 5.82 -19.57
C PHE A 466 12.12 4.97 -18.39
N PHE A 467 11.90 5.59 -17.22
CA PHE A 467 11.40 4.87 -16.05
C PHE A 467 9.88 4.88 -16.05
N HIS A 468 9.26 3.70 -16.19
CA HIS A 468 7.80 3.57 -16.27
C HIS A 468 7.20 3.33 -14.88
N LEU A 469 6.68 4.38 -14.27
CA LEU A 469 6.15 4.36 -12.90
C LEU A 469 4.74 3.78 -12.82
N HIS A 470 4.42 3.16 -11.69
CA HIS A 470 3.05 2.77 -11.34
C HIS A 470 2.26 4.01 -10.91
N LEU A 471 0.98 4.03 -11.24
CA LEU A 471 0.06 5.13 -10.93
C LEU A 471 -0.91 4.72 -9.81
N PRO A 472 -1.36 5.66 -8.96
CA PRO A 472 -2.53 5.40 -8.13
C PRO A 472 -3.74 5.09 -9.01
N PHE A 473 -4.65 4.25 -8.52
CA PHE A 473 -5.84 3.89 -9.28
C PHE A 473 -6.67 5.13 -9.66
N GLY A 474 -7.11 5.16 -10.92
CA GLY A 474 -7.94 6.24 -11.46
C GLY A 474 -7.20 7.57 -11.65
N GLN A 475 -5.88 7.60 -11.47
CA GLN A 475 -5.05 8.77 -11.71
C GLN A 475 -4.26 8.60 -13.02
N THR A 476 -3.97 9.73 -13.67
CA THR A 476 -3.12 9.80 -14.87
C THR A 476 -1.71 10.29 -14.54
N GLU A 477 -1.46 10.66 -13.28
CA GLU A 477 -0.24 11.30 -12.82
C GLU A 477 0.36 10.47 -11.68
N SER A 478 1.65 10.17 -11.78
CA SER A 478 2.39 9.49 -10.72
C SER A 478 2.59 10.37 -9.49
N GLY A 479 2.59 11.69 -9.70
CA GLY A 479 3.07 12.65 -8.71
C GLY A 479 4.54 12.42 -8.38
N ALA A 480 5.34 11.93 -9.35
CA ALA A 480 6.78 11.79 -9.20
C ALA A 480 7.38 13.15 -8.82
N ASP A 481 8.07 13.17 -7.70
CA ASP A 481 8.61 14.38 -7.10
C ASP A 481 10.14 14.19 -7.00
N GLY A 482 10.74 14.45 -5.85
CA GLY A 482 12.16 14.23 -5.64
C GLY A 482 12.62 12.78 -5.66
N MET A 483 13.93 12.60 -5.89
CA MET A 483 14.52 11.29 -6.17
C MET A 483 16.00 11.19 -5.77
N THR A 484 16.48 9.97 -5.56
CA THR A 484 17.90 9.69 -5.30
C THR A 484 18.35 8.38 -5.96
N VAL A 485 19.64 8.08 -5.95
CA VAL A 485 20.23 6.87 -6.53
C VAL A 485 21.13 6.12 -5.55
N ASP A 486 21.23 4.81 -5.69
CA ASP A 486 22.17 3.98 -4.92
C ASP A 486 23.43 3.61 -5.73
N THR A 487 24.42 3.01 -5.06
CA THR A 487 25.67 2.52 -5.67
C THR A 487 25.47 1.42 -6.71
N ASP A 488 24.31 0.76 -6.72
CA ASP A 488 23.95 -0.24 -7.72
C ASP A 488 23.26 0.39 -8.95
N GLY A 489 23.08 1.71 -9.00
CA GLY A 489 22.42 2.42 -10.08
C GLY A 489 20.89 2.27 -10.10
N ARG A 490 20.28 1.92 -8.95
CA ARG A 490 18.82 1.98 -8.80
C ARG A 490 18.38 3.41 -8.56
N LEU A 491 17.22 3.77 -9.09
CA LEU A 491 16.58 5.06 -8.90
C LEU A 491 15.45 4.92 -7.88
N TYR A 492 15.41 5.80 -6.89
CA TYR A 492 14.38 5.87 -5.85
C TYR A 492 13.58 7.14 -6.08
N VAL A 493 12.28 7.01 -6.36
CA VAL A 493 11.41 8.14 -6.73
C VAL A 493 10.26 8.26 -5.74
N ALA A 494 10.13 9.42 -5.10
CA ALA A 494 8.95 9.73 -4.29
C ALA A 494 7.73 9.88 -5.22
N THR A 495 6.66 9.14 -4.94
CA THR A 495 5.43 9.16 -5.75
C THR A 495 4.18 9.04 -4.88
N ARG A 496 3.00 9.27 -5.46
CA ARG A 496 1.70 9.15 -4.75
C ARG A 496 1.39 7.76 -4.21
N ILE A 497 2.00 6.69 -4.74
CA ILE A 497 1.79 5.32 -4.24
C ILE A 497 2.87 4.88 -3.24
N GLY A 498 3.81 5.76 -2.91
CA GLY A 498 4.99 5.49 -2.09
C GLY A 498 6.30 5.66 -2.84
N LEU A 499 7.38 5.19 -2.24
CA LEU A 499 8.73 5.25 -2.82
C LEU A 499 8.90 4.12 -3.84
N GLN A 500 8.93 4.47 -5.12
CA GLN A 500 9.15 3.50 -6.20
C GLN A 500 10.64 3.35 -6.48
N VAL A 501 11.14 2.11 -6.43
CA VAL A 501 12.54 1.77 -6.72
C VAL A 501 12.61 1.12 -8.09
N CYS A 502 13.28 1.82 -9.00
CA CYS A 502 13.52 1.39 -10.37
C CYS A 502 14.92 0.80 -10.52
N ASP A 503 15.04 -0.25 -11.33
CA ASP A 503 16.34 -0.73 -11.78
C ASP A 503 16.89 0.07 -12.97
N GLN A 504 18.17 -0.12 -13.29
CA GLN A 504 18.82 0.61 -14.38
C GLN A 504 18.13 0.45 -15.75
N PRO A 505 17.48 -0.69 -16.10
CA PRO A 505 16.66 -0.79 -17.31
C PRO A 505 15.31 -0.05 -17.27
N GLY A 506 14.99 0.71 -16.23
CA GLY A 506 13.77 1.53 -16.18
C GLY A 506 12.54 0.87 -15.55
N ARG A 507 12.68 -0.32 -14.95
CA ARG A 507 11.55 -1.09 -14.41
C ARG A 507 11.40 -0.84 -12.92
N VAL A 508 10.18 -0.53 -12.46
CA VAL A 508 9.86 -0.55 -11.02
C VAL A 508 9.94 -1.98 -10.50
N GLN A 509 10.88 -2.22 -9.60
CA GLN A 509 11.14 -3.51 -8.95
C GLN A 509 10.60 -3.55 -7.53
N PHE A 510 10.43 -2.40 -6.89
CA PHE A 510 9.96 -2.35 -5.51
C PHE A 510 9.21 -1.05 -5.20
N ILE A 511 8.26 -1.10 -4.26
CA ILE A 511 7.46 0.02 -3.80
C ILE A 511 7.39 -0.06 -2.27
N MET A 512 7.97 0.93 -1.60
CA MET A 512 7.79 1.10 -0.15
C MET A 512 6.59 2.02 0.08
N PRO A 513 5.52 1.58 0.76
CA PRO A 513 4.39 2.42 1.09
C PRO A 513 4.82 3.67 1.88
N ASP A 514 4.08 4.77 1.71
CA ASP A 514 4.26 5.98 2.50
C ASP A 514 3.97 5.69 3.98
N PRO A 515 4.89 6.00 4.91
CA PRO A 515 4.64 5.84 6.35
C PRO A 515 3.76 6.95 6.95
N GLY A 516 3.56 8.06 6.24
CA GLY A 516 2.82 9.23 6.69
C GLY A 516 1.40 9.31 6.14
N ASN A 517 0.70 10.37 6.55
CA ASN A 517 -0.63 10.72 6.03
C ASN A 517 -0.59 11.86 4.98
N GLY A 518 0.60 12.27 4.56
CA GLY A 518 0.84 13.32 3.56
C GLY A 518 1.41 12.73 2.26
N PRO A 519 1.59 13.56 1.23
CA PRO A 519 2.31 13.12 0.04
C PRO A 519 3.81 13.03 0.33
N MET A 520 4.43 11.90 0.01
CA MET A 520 5.88 11.79 -0.09
C MET A 520 6.40 12.75 -1.17
N THR A 521 7.26 13.69 -0.78
CA THR A 521 7.74 14.77 -1.64
C THR A 521 9.17 14.52 -2.13
N ASN A 522 10.04 13.91 -1.34
CA ASN A 522 11.44 13.75 -1.75
C ASN A 522 12.15 12.69 -0.87
N VAL A 523 13.35 12.26 -1.29
CA VAL A 523 14.11 11.17 -0.67
C VAL A 523 15.62 11.39 -0.83
N VAL A 524 16.40 11.06 0.20
CA VAL A 524 17.87 11.02 0.13
C VAL A 524 18.42 9.88 0.98
N PHE A 525 19.60 9.38 0.64
CA PHE A 525 20.39 8.53 1.53
C PHE A 525 21.18 9.37 2.52
N GLY A 526 21.20 8.96 3.78
CA GLY A 526 21.91 9.62 4.87
C GLY A 526 22.44 8.65 5.92
N GLY A 527 22.88 9.20 7.05
CA GLY A 527 23.64 8.48 8.05
C GLY A 527 25.11 8.29 7.65
N PRO A 528 25.99 7.90 8.59
CA PRO A 528 27.45 7.88 8.37
C PRO A 528 27.89 7.01 7.19
N GLU A 529 27.13 5.94 6.91
CA GLU A 529 27.41 4.99 5.83
C GLU A 529 26.48 5.19 4.62
N LEU A 530 25.63 6.22 4.60
CA LEU A 530 24.64 6.46 3.53
C LEU A 530 23.69 5.28 3.29
N ASP A 531 23.40 4.50 4.32
CA ASP A 531 22.57 3.30 4.29
C ASP A 531 21.23 3.49 5.02
N THR A 532 20.84 4.75 5.19
CA THR A 532 19.56 5.15 5.79
C THR A 532 18.82 6.04 4.81
N LEU A 533 17.64 5.62 4.37
CA LEU A 533 16.76 6.48 3.60
C LEU A 533 16.13 7.52 4.53
N TYR A 534 16.14 8.78 4.13
CA TYR A 534 15.36 9.85 4.71
C TYR A 534 14.34 10.31 3.67
N ILE A 535 13.09 10.47 4.09
CA ILE A 535 12.02 10.97 3.22
C ILE A 535 11.35 12.17 3.86
N THR A 536 10.96 13.12 3.02
CA THR A 536 10.02 14.19 3.38
C THR A 536 8.63 13.78 2.92
N SER A 537 7.63 13.88 3.79
CA SER A 537 6.23 13.51 3.50
C SER A 537 5.27 14.51 4.12
N GLY A 538 4.76 15.43 3.29
CA GLY A 538 3.85 16.49 3.69
C GLY A 538 4.38 17.34 4.85
N LYS A 539 3.98 17.01 6.07
CA LYS A 539 4.33 17.76 7.30
C LYS A 539 5.30 17.00 8.21
N GLN A 540 5.90 15.92 7.71
CA GLN A 540 6.66 14.96 8.49
C GLN A 540 7.94 14.57 7.76
N VAL A 541 8.95 14.18 8.54
CA VAL A 541 10.20 13.59 8.04
C VAL A 541 10.37 12.23 8.69
N PHE A 542 10.70 11.22 7.87
CA PHE A 542 10.96 9.87 8.35
C PHE A 542 12.34 9.40 7.93
N LYS A 543 12.87 8.42 8.66
CA LYS A 543 14.05 7.66 8.26
C LYS A 543 13.80 6.16 8.29
N ARG A 544 14.59 5.41 7.52
CA ARG A 544 14.59 3.94 7.57
C ARG A 544 15.95 3.40 7.15
N LYS A 545 16.49 2.51 7.98
CA LYS A 545 17.73 1.78 7.68
C LYS A 545 17.48 0.75 6.57
N VAL A 546 18.40 0.65 5.61
CA VAL A 546 18.31 -0.27 4.45
C VAL A 546 19.65 -0.97 4.20
N ASN A 547 19.63 -2.04 3.40
CA ASN A 547 20.81 -2.87 3.06
C ASN A 547 21.65 -2.34 1.88
N VAL A 548 21.36 -1.13 1.41
CA VAL A 548 22.01 -0.51 0.25
C VAL A 548 22.56 0.86 0.62
N HIS A 549 23.54 1.33 -0.15
CA HIS A 549 24.25 2.57 0.13
C HIS A 549 23.97 3.61 -0.96
N GLY A 550 23.75 4.85 -0.56
CA GLY A 550 23.65 5.99 -1.46
C GLY A 550 24.99 6.43 -2.03
N ILE A 551 24.94 7.41 -2.92
CA ILE A 551 26.14 8.07 -3.44
C ILE A 551 26.51 9.24 -2.52
N PRO A 552 27.78 9.35 -2.07
CA PRO A 552 28.21 10.51 -1.29
C PRO A 552 28.04 11.81 -2.07
N ALA A 553 27.63 12.87 -1.37
CA ALA A 553 27.54 14.20 -1.98
C ALA A 553 28.88 14.63 -2.57
N GLY A 554 28.84 15.08 -3.82
CA GLY A 554 30.04 15.49 -4.55
C GLY A 554 31.03 14.36 -4.84
N ALA A 555 30.64 13.09 -4.73
CA ALA A 555 31.50 11.98 -5.11
C ALA A 555 31.89 12.09 -6.60
N SER A 556 33.11 11.63 -6.90
CA SER A 556 33.50 11.42 -8.30
C SER A 556 32.58 10.39 -8.96
N PRO A 557 32.33 10.50 -10.28
CA PRO A 557 31.48 9.57 -11.02
C PRO A 557 31.80 8.09 -10.74
N GLN A 558 30.78 7.32 -10.36
CA GLN A 558 30.91 5.90 -10.02
C GLN A 558 30.13 5.05 -11.02
N LYS A 559 30.85 4.21 -11.78
CA LYS A 559 30.21 3.30 -12.74
C LYS A 559 29.41 2.22 -11.99
N PRO A 560 28.06 2.17 -12.15
CA PRO A 560 27.27 1.13 -11.50
C PRO A 560 27.55 -0.25 -12.13
N PRO A 561 27.25 -1.34 -11.40
CA PRO A 561 27.39 -2.69 -11.94
C PRO A 561 26.52 -2.89 -13.19
N LYS A 562 26.92 -3.76 -14.10
CA LYS A 562 26.12 -4.08 -15.30
C LYS A 562 24.72 -4.59 -14.88
N PRO A 563 23.63 -4.10 -15.50
CA PRO A 563 22.30 -4.55 -15.13
C PRO A 563 22.11 -6.03 -15.44
N ARG A 564 21.36 -6.69 -14.56
CA ARG A 564 20.92 -8.09 -14.71
C ARG A 564 19.41 -8.13 -14.93
N LEU A 565 18.87 -9.23 -15.45
CA LEU A 565 17.43 -9.37 -15.63
C LEU A 565 16.71 -9.50 -14.29
#